data_AF-A0A942FDF5-F1
#
_entry.id   AF-A0A942FDF5-F1
#
_cell.length_a   1.000
_cell.length_b   1.000
_cell.length_c   1.000
_cell.angle_alpha   90.00
_cell.angle_beta   90.00
_cell.angle_gamma   90.00
#
_symmetry.space_group_name_H-M   'P 1'
#
loop_
_entity.id
_entity.type
_entity.pdbx_description
1 polymer ?
#
loop_
_entity_poly.entity_id
_entity_poly.type
_entity_poly.pdbx_seq_one_letter_code
_entity_poly.pdbx_strand_id
1 'polypeptide(L)'
;MFSLEETFSLLTDSVPEDKASDLVKKCKETGMNEIEYLDTGMDRNLPEFDKGYNFVFKTNDDAETRLEILEKYSIIMQAGIQIIYPPSFFFSKAKKHFKILKDHSNNYYGVSLPMNMGGAEILNYGNISSVCYLSKMKVNDRDVINFRVGNRKFW
;
A
#
# COMPACT_ATOMS: atom_id res chain seq x y z
N MET A 1 -11.45 12.50 -4.53
CA MET A 1 -10.18 12.13 -5.20
C MET A 1 -9.11 12.14 -4.13
N PHE A 2 -8.43 11.02 -3.89
CA PHE A 2 -7.46 10.88 -2.79
C PHE A 2 -6.07 11.36 -3.20
N SER A 3 -5.42 12.15 -2.34
CA SER A 3 -3.98 12.36 -2.42
C SER A 3 -3.22 11.14 -1.89
N LEU A 4 -1.92 11.07 -2.17
CA LEU A 4 -1.07 10.01 -1.60
C LEU A 4 -0.86 10.19 -0.11
N GLU A 5 -0.87 11.43 0.35
CA GLU A 5 -0.77 11.80 1.76
C GLU A 5 -2.03 11.36 2.53
N GLU A 6 -3.22 11.59 1.98
CA GLU A 6 -4.48 11.11 2.54
C GLU A 6 -4.53 9.58 2.56
N THR A 7 -4.01 8.93 1.52
CA THR A 7 -3.94 7.47 1.44
C THR A 7 -2.94 6.90 2.46
N PHE A 8 -1.79 7.55 2.63
CA PHE A 8 -0.80 7.19 3.65
C PHE A 8 -1.44 7.23 5.04
N SER A 9 -2.02 8.37 5.42
CA SER A 9 -2.67 8.54 6.73
C SER A 9 -3.80 7.55 6.93
N LEU A 10 -4.67 7.36 5.92
CA LEU A 10 -5.73 6.37 5.97
C LEU A 10 -5.21 4.98 6.35
N LEU A 11 -4.14 4.52 5.71
CA LEU A 11 -3.60 3.19 5.94
C LEU A 11 -2.87 3.08 7.27
N THR A 12 -2.03 4.06 7.63
CA THR A 12 -1.25 4.03 8.88
C THR A 12 -2.12 4.19 10.12
N ASP A 13 -3.24 4.90 10.01
CA ASP A 13 -4.16 5.10 11.12
C ASP A 13 -5.14 3.93 11.26
N SER A 14 -5.64 3.38 10.14
CA SER A 14 -6.64 2.30 10.18
C SER A 14 -6.05 0.92 10.47
N VAL A 15 -4.92 0.53 9.86
CA VAL A 15 -4.38 -0.85 10.02
C VAL A 15 -4.16 -1.29 11.47
N PRO A 16 -3.59 -0.46 12.38
CA PRO A 16 -3.36 -0.89 13.76
C PRO A 16 -4.64 -0.98 14.61
N GLU A 17 -5.67 -0.17 14.31
CA GLU A 17 -6.79 0.08 15.24
C GLU A 17 -8.17 -0.35 14.71
N ASP A 18 -8.43 -0.21 13.41
CA ASP A 18 -9.77 -0.35 12.84
C ASP A 18 -10.14 -1.81 12.50
N LYS A 19 -11.44 -2.06 12.43
CA LYS A 19 -11.96 -3.27 11.79
C LYS A 19 -11.82 -3.17 10.27
N ALA A 20 -11.60 -4.30 9.62
CA ALA A 20 -11.52 -4.34 8.16
C ALA A 20 -12.81 -3.81 7.49
N SER A 21 -13.97 -4.11 8.08
CA SER A 21 -15.26 -3.60 7.60
C SER A 21 -15.38 -2.09 7.59
N ASP A 22 -14.74 -1.40 8.53
CA ASP A 22 -14.83 0.06 8.66
C ASP A 22 -13.99 0.73 7.57
N LEU A 23 -12.78 0.22 7.31
CA LEU A 23 -11.94 0.67 6.20
C LEU A 23 -12.61 0.39 4.84
N VAL A 24 -13.17 -0.81 4.64
CA VAL A 24 -13.93 -1.17 3.43
C VAL A 24 -15.08 -0.19 3.20
N LYS A 25 -15.85 0.14 4.25
CA LYS A 25 -16.94 1.12 4.16
C LYS A 25 -16.42 2.50 3.76
N LYS A 26 -15.33 2.96 4.37
CA LYS A 26 -14.69 4.25 4.07
C LYS A 26 -14.17 4.32 2.63
N CYS A 27 -13.59 3.24 2.11
CA CYS A 27 -13.19 3.14 0.69
C CYS A 27 -14.40 3.33 -0.25
N LYS A 28 -15.54 2.70 0.05
CA LYS A 28 -16.77 2.86 -0.75
C LYS A 28 -17.35 4.27 -0.69
N GLU A 29 -17.44 4.84 0.51
CA GLU A 29 -17.96 6.20 0.73
C GLU A 29 -17.11 7.28 0.07
N THR A 30 -15.82 7.01 -0.13
CA THR A 30 -14.89 7.93 -0.80
C THR A 30 -14.83 7.76 -2.32
N GLY A 31 -15.66 6.89 -2.87
CA GLY A 31 -15.79 6.66 -4.30
C GLY A 31 -14.72 5.75 -4.90
N MET A 32 -14.05 4.91 -4.09
CA MET A 32 -13.22 3.84 -4.62
C MET A 32 -14.10 2.72 -5.14
N ASN A 33 -13.78 2.19 -6.33
CA ASN A 33 -14.55 1.12 -6.94
C ASN A 33 -14.04 -0.22 -6.45
N GLU A 34 -14.86 -0.97 -5.71
CA GLU A 34 -14.55 -2.34 -5.33
C GLU A 34 -14.51 -3.24 -6.57
N ILE A 35 -13.50 -4.11 -6.63
CA ILE A 35 -13.35 -5.15 -7.64
C ILE A 35 -13.15 -6.50 -6.94
N GLU A 36 -13.32 -7.58 -7.69
CA GLU A 36 -13.11 -8.93 -7.15
C GLU A 36 -11.69 -9.09 -6.59
N TYR A 37 -11.60 -9.72 -5.41
CA TYR A 37 -10.33 -10.14 -4.86
C TYR A 37 -9.78 -11.34 -5.63
N LEU A 38 -8.50 -11.30 -5.98
CA LEU A 38 -7.85 -12.34 -6.79
C LEU A 38 -6.50 -12.72 -6.16
N ASP A 39 -6.39 -13.96 -5.72
CA ASP A 39 -5.10 -14.57 -5.36
C ASP A 39 -4.26 -14.75 -6.62
N THR A 40 -3.10 -14.08 -6.68
CA THR A 40 -2.17 -14.19 -7.81
C THR A 40 -1.20 -15.36 -7.69
N GLY A 41 -1.46 -16.32 -6.78
CA GLY A 41 -0.61 -17.47 -6.45
C GLY A 41 0.50 -17.17 -5.45
N MET A 42 0.46 -15.98 -4.83
CA MET A 42 1.48 -15.49 -3.89
C MET A 42 0.97 -15.43 -2.46
N ASP A 43 -0.34 -15.59 -2.24
CA ASP A 43 -0.97 -15.48 -0.93
C ASP A 43 -0.49 -16.56 0.05
N ARG A 44 -0.05 -17.71 -0.47
CA ARG A 44 0.60 -18.77 0.31
C ARG A 44 1.87 -18.33 1.05
N ASN A 45 2.47 -17.19 0.66
CA ASN A 45 3.64 -16.63 1.32
C ASN A 45 3.26 -15.59 2.40
N LEU A 46 1.98 -15.31 2.57
CA LEU A 46 1.45 -14.41 3.58
C LEU A 46 0.98 -15.22 4.81
N PRO A 47 0.89 -14.58 5.99
CA PRO A 47 0.13 -15.14 7.09
C PRO A 47 -1.31 -15.46 6.67
N GLU A 48 -1.91 -16.48 7.28
CA GLU A 48 -3.28 -16.89 6.98
C GLU A 48 -4.28 -15.75 7.26
N PHE A 49 -5.18 -15.48 6.32
CA PHE A 49 -6.24 -14.48 6.41
C PHE A 49 -7.61 -15.06 6.03
N ASP A 50 -8.68 -14.41 6.48
CA ASP A 50 -10.05 -14.88 6.31
C ASP A 50 -10.70 -14.32 5.04
N LYS A 51 -10.41 -13.05 4.71
CA LYS A 51 -10.98 -12.34 3.56
C LYS A 51 -10.00 -11.35 2.95
N GLY A 52 -10.10 -11.16 1.64
CA GLY A 52 -9.41 -10.12 0.90
C GLY A 52 -10.42 -9.18 0.20
N TYR A 53 -10.08 -7.90 0.10
CA TYR A 53 -10.85 -6.89 -0.62
C TYR A 53 -9.93 -6.12 -1.54
N ASN A 54 -10.39 -5.82 -2.76
CA ASN A 54 -9.65 -5.02 -3.72
C ASN A 54 -10.47 -3.81 -4.17
N PHE A 55 -9.79 -2.68 -4.34
CA PHE A 55 -10.37 -1.45 -4.84
C PHE A 55 -9.48 -0.85 -5.93
N VAL A 56 -10.10 -0.13 -6.85
CA VAL A 56 -9.41 0.69 -7.85
C VAL A 56 -9.86 2.14 -7.72
N PHE A 57 -8.88 3.04 -7.79
CA PHE A 57 -9.12 4.47 -7.78
C PHE A 57 -8.00 5.20 -8.52
N LYS A 58 -8.18 6.50 -8.72
CA LYS A 58 -7.15 7.38 -9.27
C LYS A 58 -6.70 8.38 -8.21
N THR A 59 -5.40 8.58 -8.10
CA THR A 59 -4.85 9.67 -7.28
C THR A 59 -5.17 11.03 -7.90
N ASN A 60 -4.92 12.10 -7.14
CA ASN A 60 -4.97 13.49 -7.64
C ASN A 60 -4.10 13.75 -8.88
N ASP A 61 -3.01 13.00 -9.07
CA ASP A 61 -2.12 13.10 -10.22
C ASP A 61 -2.50 12.13 -11.38
N ASP A 62 -3.74 11.62 -11.37
CA ASP A 62 -4.37 10.70 -12.34
C ASP A 62 -3.68 9.33 -12.48
N ALA A 63 -2.94 8.91 -11.44
CA ALA A 63 -2.29 7.60 -11.43
C ALA A 63 -3.29 6.50 -11.03
N GLU A 64 -3.43 5.47 -11.87
CA GLU A 64 -4.23 4.29 -11.53
C GLU A 64 -3.59 3.57 -10.34
N THR A 65 -4.40 3.40 -9.29
CA THR A 65 -3.97 2.85 -8.02
C THR A 65 -4.94 1.74 -7.60
N ARG A 66 -4.36 0.62 -7.18
CA ARG A 66 -5.09 -0.50 -6.57
C ARG A 66 -4.85 -0.48 -5.08
N LEU A 67 -5.91 -0.62 -4.30
CA LEU A 67 -5.84 -0.82 -2.85
C LEU A 67 -6.31 -2.22 -2.52
N GLU A 68 -5.58 -2.90 -1.65
CA GLU A 68 -5.94 -4.22 -1.12
C GLU A 68 -6.02 -4.15 0.41
N ILE A 69 -6.99 -4.87 0.96
CA ILE A 69 -7.18 -5.05 2.41
C ILE A 69 -7.28 -6.56 2.66
N LEU A 70 -6.47 -7.07 3.58
CA LEU A 70 -6.51 -8.44 4.06
C LEU A 70 -7.00 -8.45 5.50
N GLU A 71 -8.01 -9.27 5.79
CA GLU A 71 -8.70 -9.34 7.08
C GLU A 71 -8.40 -10.67 7.78
N LYS A 72 -8.11 -10.62 9.08
CA LYS A 72 -8.06 -11.80 9.95
C LYS A 72 -8.73 -11.49 11.28
N TYR A 73 -9.66 -12.31 11.74
CA TYR A 73 -10.46 -12.08 12.95
C TYR A 73 -11.14 -10.70 12.99
N SER A 74 -11.69 -10.26 11.85
CA SER A 74 -12.35 -8.95 11.67
C SER A 74 -11.46 -7.71 11.84
N ILE A 75 -10.16 -7.88 12.07
CA ILE A 75 -9.17 -6.80 12.10
C ILE A 75 -8.37 -6.79 10.80
N ILE A 76 -7.79 -5.64 10.49
CA ILE A 76 -6.95 -5.49 9.30
C ILE A 76 -5.60 -6.17 9.58
N MET A 77 -5.32 -7.25 8.86
CA MET A 77 -4.02 -7.92 8.90
C MET A 77 -2.97 -7.10 8.13
N GLN A 78 -3.36 -6.65 6.94
CA GLN A 78 -2.56 -5.82 6.07
C GLN A 78 -3.48 -4.98 5.19
N ALA A 79 -3.09 -3.75 4.90
CA ALA A 79 -3.66 -3.00 3.79
C ALA A 79 -2.58 -2.25 3.04
N GLY A 80 -2.80 -1.96 1.76
CA GLY A 80 -1.84 -1.18 1.02
C GLY A 80 -2.21 -0.90 -0.42
N ILE A 81 -1.43 -0.04 -1.04
CA ILE A 81 -1.62 0.38 -2.42
C ILE A 81 -0.52 -0.10 -3.35
N GLN A 82 -0.90 -0.32 -4.60
CA GLN A 82 0.00 -0.45 -5.74
C GLN A 82 -0.32 0.63 -6.76
N ILE A 83 0.69 1.36 -7.20
CA ILE A 83 0.56 2.40 -8.22
C ILE A 83 1.40 2.00 -9.44
N ILE A 84 0.76 1.95 -10.61
CA ILE A 84 1.40 1.56 -11.86
C ILE A 84 1.51 2.80 -12.76
N TYR A 85 2.73 3.18 -13.12
CA TYR A 85 2.96 4.30 -14.02
C TYR A 85 3.23 3.79 -15.45
N PRO A 86 2.59 4.38 -16.47
CA PRO A 86 2.94 4.07 -17.85
C PRO A 86 4.39 4.46 -18.15
N PRO A 87 5.02 3.84 -19.17
CA PRO A 87 6.37 4.23 -19.59
C PRO A 87 6.41 5.73 -19.92
N SER A 88 7.38 6.45 -19.34
CA SER A 88 7.55 7.89 -19.55
C SER A 88 9.01 8.21 -19.86
N PHE A 89 9.24 9.10 -20.83
CA PHE A 89 10.56 9.62 -21.19
C PHE A 89 10.99 10.87 -20.38
N PHE A 90 10.06 11.53 -19.69
CA PHE A 90 10.33 12.72 -18.85
C PHE A 90 10.00 12.46 -17.37
N PHE A 91 10.66 13.21 -16.46
CA PHE A 91 10.54 13.18 -14.98
C PHE A 91 9.55 12.15 -14.43
N SER A 92 10.04 11.03 -13.89
CA SER A 92 9.13 9.94 -13.51
C SER A 92 8.28 10.35 -12.30
N LYS A 93 6.97 10.49 -12.50
CA LYS A 93 5.97 10.67 -11.43
C LYS A 93 6.19 9.66 -10.31
N ALA A 94 6.60 8.44 -10.67
CA ALA A 94 7.01 7.40 -9.73
C ALA A 94 8.12 7.86 -8.75
N LYS A 95 9.16 8.57 -9.22
CA LYS A 95 10.20 9.10 -8.32
C LYS A 95 9.64 10.13 -7.34
N LYS A 96 8.76 11.02 -7.79
CA LYS A 96 8.08 12.01 -6.93
C LYS A 96 7.23 11.30 -5.87
N HIS A 97 6.35 10.40 -6.30
CA HIS A 97 5.42 9.69 -5.40
C HIS A 97 6.12 8.77 -4.42
N PHE A 98 7.18 8.07 -4.87
CA PHE A 98 8.00 7.27 -3.98
C PHE A 98 8.68 8.13 -2.90
N LYS A 99 9.20 9.31 -3.29
CA LYS A 99 9.77 10.25 -2.33
C LYS A 99 8.74 10.74 -1.32
N ILE A 100 7.52 11.09 -1.75
CA ILE A 100 6.42 11.49 -0.84
C ILE A 100 6.16 10.39 0.19
N LEU A 101 5.91 9.16 -0.26
CA LEU A 101 5.64 8.03 0.63
C LEU A 101 6.81 7.74 1.56
N LYS A 102 8.06 7.84 1.06
CA LYS A 102 9.28 7.66 1.85
C LYS A 102 9.41 8.73 2.93
N ASP A 103 9.20 10.00 2.60
CA ASP A 103 9.30 11.10 3.55
C ASP A 103 8.23 10.98 4.65
N HIS A 104 6.98 10.66 4.28
CA HIS A 104 5.91 10.41 5.24
C HIS A 104 6.20 9.18 6.13
N SER A 105 6.70 8.09 5.54
CA SER A 105 7.10 6.90 6.29
C SER A 105 8.25 7.21 7.26
N ASN A 106 9.24 8.00 6.83
CA ASN A 106 10.34 8.41 7.69
C ASN A 106 9.86 9.26 8.88
N ASN A 107 8.92 10.17 8.63
CA ASN A 107 8.36 11.02 9.68
C ASN A 107 7.52 10.22 10.69
N TYR A 108 6.79 9.21 10.23
CA TYR A 108 5.89 8.42 11.07
C TYR A 108 6.61 7.28 11.81
N TYR A 109 7.47 6.53 11.13
CA TYR A 109 8.15 5.34 11.66
C TYR A 109 9.60 5.58 12.09
N GLY A 110 10.24 6.67 11.65
CA GLY A 110 11.68 6.89 11.82
C GLY A 110 12.51 6.32 10.67
N VAL A 111 13.73 5.88 10.95
CA VAL A 111 14.70 5.50 9.90
C VAL A 111 14.33 4.15 9.27
N SER A 112 14.24 4.12 7.95
CA SER A 112 14.05 2.88 7.18
C SER A 112 15.23 1.92 7.28
N LEU A 113 14.97 0.62 7.14
CA LEU A 113 15.99 -0.40 6.84
C LEU A 113 16.00 -0.67 5.32
N PRO A 114 16.90 -0.06 4.54
CA PRO A 114 16.92 -0.22 3.09
C PRO A 114 17.48 -1.59 2.67
N MET A 115 16.90 -2.15 1.61
CA MET A 115 17.36 -3.36 0.94
C MET A 115 17.32 -3.15 -0.57
N ASN A 116 18.37 -3.57 -1.26
CA ASN A 116 18.38 -3.62 -2.73
C ASN A 116 18.27 -5.08 -3.16
N MET A 117 17.24 -5.41 -3.94
CA MET A 117 17.03 -6.78 -4.44
C MET A 117 16.55 -6.72 -5.89
N GLY A 118 17.33 -7.28 -6.83
CA GLY A 118 16.92 -7.42 -8.22
C GLY A 118 16.57 -6.10 -8.95
N GLY A 119 17.19 -4.98 -8.58
CA GLY A 119 16.89 -3.66 -9.14
C GLY A 119 15.68 -2.95 -8.52
N ALA A 120 15.08 -3.52 -7.48
CA ALA A 120 14.08 -2.85 -6.64
C ALA A 120 14.75 -2.08 -5.49
N GLU A 121 14.30 -0.84 -5.25
CA GLU A 121 14.54 -0.13 -3.99
C GLU A 121 13.44 -0.55 -3.02
N ILE A 122 13.83 -1.18 -1.91
CA ILE A 122 12.91 -1.66 -0.86
C ILE A 122 13.27 -0.99 0.45
N LEU A 123 12.26 -0.46 1.14
CA LEU A 123 12.38 0.20 2.44
C LEU A 123 11.40 -0.46 3.40
N ASN A 124 11.93 -0.96 4.52
CA ASN A 124 11.13 -1.52 5.61
C ASN A 124 11.12 -0.57 6.79
N TYR A 125 9.96 -0.45 7.42
CA TYR A 125 9.66 0.43 8.54
C TYR A 125 8.85 -0.35 9.58
N GLY A 126 8.82 0.15 10.81
CA GLY A 126 7.86 -0.33 11.79
C GLY A 126 8.00 0.33 13.15
N ASN A 127 6.91 0.31 13.91
CA ASN A 127 6.83 0.79 15.28
C ASN A 127 6.09 -0.26 16.15
N ILE A 128 5.63 0.09 17.34
CA ILE A 128 4.98 -0.89 18.23
C ILE A 128 3.66 -1.46 17.67
N SER A 129 2.95 -0.73 16.82
CA SER A 129 1.60 -1.11 16.36
C SER A 129 1.56 -1.64 14.92
N SER A 130 2.51 -1.24 14.06
CA SER A 130 2.52 -1.66 12.65
C SER A 130 3.91 -1.85 12.06
N VAL A 131 3.97 -2.62 10.99
CA VAL A 131 5.07 -2.70 10.02
C VAL A 131 4.68 -2.00 8.74
N CYS A 132 5.65 -1.47 8.01
CA CYS A 132 5.40 -0.87 6.71
C CYS A 132 6.49 -1.27 5.71
N TYR A 133 6.05 -1.61 4.50
CA TYR A 133 6.87 -1.96 3.37
C TYR A 133 6.61 -0.97 2.24
N LEU A 134 7.66 -0.32 1.76
CA LEU A 134 7.62 0.58 0.62
C LEU A 134 8.64 0.11 -0.42
N SER A 135 8.20 -0.13 -1.66
CA SER A 135 9.10 -0.48 -2.74
C SER A 135 8.82 0.26 -4.04
N LYS A 136 9.89 0.41 -4.82
CA LYS A 136 9.85 0.88 -6.20
C LYS A 136 10.64 -0.06 -7.08
N MET A 137 10.03 -0.52 -8.17
CA MET A 137 10.66 -1.41 -9.13
C MET A 137 10.15 -1.18 -10.56
N LYS A 138 10.83 -1.74 -11.54
CA LYS A 138 10.40 -1.71 -12.94
C LYS A 138 9.84 -3.08 -13.35
N VAL A 139 8.64 -3.12 -13.90
CA VAL A 139 7.97 -4.35 -14.39
C VAL A 139 7.48 -4.09 -15.81
N ASN A 140 7.98 -4.83 -16.80
CA ASN A 140 7.59 -4.67 -18.22
C ASN A 140 7.63 -3.20 -18.68
N ASP A 141 8.75 -2.52 -18.38
CA ASP A 141 8.99 -1.09 -18.63
C ASP A 141 8.08 -0.07 -17.92
N ARG A 142 7.25 -0.54 -16.98
CA ARG A 142 6.44 0.32 -16.11
C ARG A 142 7.12 0.49 -14.76
N ASP A 143 7.13 1.72 -14.25
CA ASP A 143 7.47 1.94 -12.84
C ASP A 143 6.28 1.46 -11.99
N VAL A 144 6.56 0.69 -10.95
CA VAL A 144 5.57 0.22 -9.98
C VAL A 144 6.02 0.61 -8.59
N ILE A 145 5.10 1.19 -7.82
CA ILE A 145 5.29 1.45 -6.39
C ILE A 145 4.33 0.57 -5.61
N ASN A 146 4.83 -0.08 -4.57
CA ASN A 146 4.00 -0.76 -3.57
C ASN A 146 4.21 -0.08 -2.21
N PHE A 147 3.12 0.22 -1.52
CA PHE A 147 3.13 0.72 -0.15
C PHE A 147 2.15 -0.11 0.68
N ARG A 148 2.66 -0.88 1.63
CA ARG A 148 1.89 -1.83 2.44
C ARG A 148 2.11 -1.54 3.91
N VAL A 149 1.04 -1.54 4.68
CA VAL A 149 1.07 -1.45 6.15
C VAL A 149 0.47 -2.74 6.69
N GLY A 150 1.23 -3.42 7.56
CA GLY A 150 0.83 -4.64 8.24
C GLY A 150 0.60 -4.38 9.73
N ASN A 151 -0.38 -5.04 10.31
CA ASN A 151 -0.61 -4.96 11.75
C ASN A 151 0.39 -5.86 12.49
N ARG A 152 1.09 -5.31 13.48
CA ARG A 152 2.18 -6.01 14.22
C ARG A 152 1.72 -7.27 14.95
N LYS A 153 0.41 -7.42 15.19
CA LYS A 153 -0.16 -8.66 15.75
C LYS A 153 0.07 -9.88 14.85
N PHE A 154 0.27 -9.68 13.55
CA PHE A 154 0.42 -10.75 12.57
C PHE A 154 1.80 -10.81 11.90
N TRP A 155 2.61 -9.77 12.04
CA TRP A 155 3.89 -9.58 11.36
C TRP A 155 5.05 -9.31 12.32
#